data_AF-A0A2D6EKB2-F1
#
_entry.id   AF-A0A2D6EKB2-F1
#
_cell.length_a   1.000
_cell.length_b   1.000
_cell.length_c   1.000
_cell.angle_alpha   90.00
_cell.angle_beta   90.00
_cell.angle_gamma   90.00
#
_symmetry.space_group_name_H-M   'P 1'
#
loop_
_entity.id
_entity.type
_entity.pdbx_description
1 polymer ?
#
loop_
_entity_poly.entity_id
_entity_poly.type
_entity_poly.pdbx_seq_one_letter_code
_entity_poly.pdbx_strand_id
1 'polypeptide(L)'
;MNKNIIITGGTSYSAQHLSSVLNDTDFNIFKVGKSEHGTPSYHNNLHNADIVINIAHTNNIEDNKKIVEEILNNVKETTLIIQFSSIAVYGPTGNSQKIKESSPLTPRTDNGRSKLAAEEILSQHSNTIILRIPQIYGENIKKNSIGTIYQKLSNNQDITLTSNGELYRDFLHVKELSKLVLQCINTPHIGTFNIGSGKEMSQAQFVQKMKKELQSSSKISLDPTASDAVKWAVPCTEKFCKAYKTS
;
A
#
# COMPACT_ATOMS: atom_id res chain seq x y z
N MET A 1 -3.23 -25.88 -15.13
CA MET A 1 -3.10 -24.66 -15.93
C MET A 1 -2.50 -23.58 -15.05
N ASN A 2 -1.58 -22.79 -15.60
CA ASN A 2 -1.00 -21.65 -14.92
C ASN A 2 -2.09 -20.61 -14.65
N LYS A 3 -2.15 -20.07 -13.43
CA LYS A 3 -3.15 -19.05 -13.08
C LYS A 3 -2.84 -17.74 -13.79
N ASN A 4 -3.87 -17.08 -14.29
CA ASN A 4 -3.78 -15.74 -14.88
C ASN A 4 -3.91 -14.68 -13.78
N ILE A 5 -2.85 -13.91 -13.57
CA ILE A 5 -2.80 -12.80 -12.62
C ILE A 5 -2.83 -11.48 -13.38
N ILE A 6 -3.81 -10.64 -13.07
CA ILE A 6 -3.89 -9.28 -13.61
C ILE A 6 -3.49 -8.28 -12.51
N ILE A 7 -2.51 -7.43 -12.80
CA ILE A 7 -2.07 -6.36 -11.92
C ILE A 7 -2.50 -5.02 -12.50
N THR A 8 -3.48 -4.37 -11.89
CA THR A 8 -3.87 -3.00 -12.28
C THR A 8 -2.86 -1.99 -11.74
N GLY A 9 -2.68 -0.87 -12.43
CA GLY A 9 -1.66 0.10 -12.05
C GLY A 9 -0.25 -0.48 -12.20
N GLY A 10 -0.02 -1.29 -13.24
CA GLY A 10 1.18 -2.09 -13.46
C GLY A 10 2.50 -1.31 -13.57
N THR A 11 2.42 0.02 -13.77
CA THR A 11 3.59 0.92 -13.78
C THR A 11 3.88 1.55 -12.42
N SER A 12 3.04 1.30 -11.41
CA SER A 12 3.23 1.82 -10.05
C SER A 12 4.43 1.19 -9.36
N TYR A 13 4.95 1.90 -8.36
CA TYR A 13 6.09 1.46 -7.55
C TYR A 13 5.90 0.04 -6.99
N SER A 14 4.78 -0.21 -6.31
CA SER A 14 4.50 -1.52 -5.72
C SER A 14 4.31 -2.61 -6.79
N ALA A 15 3.70 -2.27 -7.93
CA ALA A 15 3.50 -3.23 -9.02
C ALA A 15 4.82 -3.71 -9.63
N GLN A 16 5.80 -2.82 -9.80
CA GLN A 16 7.12 -3.16 -10.35
C GLN A 16 7.85 -4.17 -9.46
N HIS A 17 7.85 -3.95 -8.15
CA HIS A 17 8.46 -4.86 -7.16
C HIS A 17 7.67 -6.15 -6.94
N LEU A 18 6.35 -6.11 -7.08
CA LEU A 18 5.54 -7.32 -7.03
C LEU A 18 5.83 -8.22 -8.23
N SER A 19 5.94 -7.63 -9.41
CA SER A 19 6.19 -8.37 -10.65
C SER A 19 7.50 -9.14 -10.60
N SER A 20 8.56 -8.58 -10.00
CA SER A 20 9.84 -9.30 -9.88
C SER A 20 9.71 -10.57 -9.04
N VAL A 21 8.91 -10.53 -7.96
CA VAL A 21 8.69 -11.70 -7.09
C VAL A 21 7.78 -12.74 -7.78
N LEU A 22 6.79 -12.27 -8.54
CA LEU A 22 5.86 -13.17 -9.24
C LEU A 22 6.48 -13.80 -10.50
N ASN A 23 7.45 -13.15 -11.15
CA ASN A 23 8.11 -13.72 -12.33
C ASN A 23 8.89 -15.01 -12.04
N ASP A 24 9.25 -15.26 -10.78
CA ASP A 24 9.91 -16.49 -10.33
C ASP A 24 8.91 -17.63 -10.06
N THR A 25 7.67 -17.50 -10.54
CA THR A 25 6.58 -18.46 -10.35
C THR A 25 5.95 -18.86 -11.68
N ASP A 26 5.18 -19.95 -11.68
CA ASP A 26 4.47 -20.44 -12.86
C ASP A 26 3.17 -19.67 -13.16
N PHE A 27 3.07 -18.39 -12.82
CA PHE A 27 1.89 -17.56 -13.10
C PHE A 27 2.00 -16.81 -14.43
N ASN A 28 0.87 -16.67 -15.13
CA ASN A 28 0.78 -15.79 -16.29
C ASN A 28 0.44 -14.37 -15.80
N ILE A 29 1.40 -13.45 -15.86
CA ILE A 29 1.26 -12.11 -15.29
C ILE A 29 0.96 -11.07 -16.37
N PHE A 30 -0.18 -10.41 -16.23
CA PHE A 30 -0.62 -9.33 -17.13
C PHE A 30 -0.67 -8.00 -16.35
N LYS A 31 0.16 -7.04 -16.75
CA LYS A 31 0.18 -5.70 -16.15
C LYS A 31 -0.67 -4.75 -16.96
N VAL A 32 -1.58 -4.03 -16.31
CA VAL A 32 -2.45 -3.06 -16.95
C VAL A 32 -2.17 -1.66 -16.41
N GLY A 33 -1.90 -0.71 -17.32
CA GLY A 33 -1.68 0.70 -17.02
C GLY A 33 -2.89 1.58 -17.39
N LYS A 34 -2.76 2.90 -17.21
CA LYS A 34 -3.68 3.86 -17.84
C LYS A 34 -3.45 3.85 -19.36
N SER A 35 -4.52 3.80 -20.15
CA SER A 35 -4.40 4.07 -21.59
C SER A 35 -4.14 5.57 -21.84
N GLU A 36 -3.69 5.92 -23.05
CA GLU A 36 -3.45 7.31 -23.47
C GLU A 36 -4.69 8.22 -23.38
N HIS A 37 -5.90 7.65 -23.23
CA HIS A 37 -7.17 8.39 -23.14
C HIS A 37 -7.80 8.40 -21.74
N GLY A 38 -7.06 8.01 -20.70
CA GLY A 38 -7.50 8.14 -19.31
C GLY A 38 -8.51 7.09 -18.84
N THR A 39 -9.19 6.38 -19.75
CA THR A 39 -9.94 5.14 -19.47
C THR A 39 -8.97 3.96 -19.50
N PRO A 40 -8.76 3.23 -18.40
CA PRO A 40 -7.79 2.15 -18.42
C PRO A 40 -8.34 1.01 -19.29
N SER A 41 -7.48 0.40 -20.12
CA SER A 41 -7.88 -0.68 -21.03
C SER A 41 -8.03 -2.01 -20.26
N TYR A 42 -8.93 -2.05 -19.28
CA TYR A 42 -9.14 -3.22 -18.43
C TYR A 42 -9.88 -4.36 -19.16
N HIS A 43 -10.69 -4.01 -20.16
CA HIS A 43 -11.76 -4.85 -20.69
C HIS A 43 -11.31 -6.21 -21.24
N ASN A 44 -10.20 -6.27 -21.98
CA ASN A 44 -9.92 -7.47 -22.78
C ASN A 44 -9.38 -8.68 -21.98
N ASN A 45 -8.99 -8.50 -20.71
CA ASN A 45 -8.33 -9.58 -19.96
C ASN A 45 -9.03 -9.98 -18.65
N LEU A 46 -9.87 -9.13 -18.05
CA LEU A 46 -10.45 -9.39 -16.72
C LEU A 46 -11.31 -10.66 -16.64
N HIS A 47 -12.07 -10.99 -17.69
CA HIS A 47 -12.92 -12.19 -17.72
C HIS A 47 -12.14 -13.50 -17.56
N ASN A 48 -10.88 -13.52 -17.98
CA ASN A 48 -9.99 -14.69 -17.90
C ASN A 48 -9.08 -14.68 -16.66
N ALA A 49 -9.22 -13.68 -15.78
CA ALA A 49 -8.41 -13.57 -14.58
C ALA A 49 -8.81 -14.62 -13.55
N ASP A 50 -7.82 -15.34 -13.03
CA ASP A 50 -7.98 -16.14 -11.82
C ASP A 50 -7.73 -15.28 -10.58
N ILE A 51 -6.85 -14.28 -10.71
CA ILE A 51 -6.50 -13.35 -9.64
C ILE A 51 -6.38 -11.93 -10.22
N VAL A 52 -6.97 -10.95 -9.54
CA VAL A 52 -6.78 -9.52 -9.81
C VAL A 52 -6.11 -8.88 -8.60
N ILE A 53 -4.94 -8.29 -8.80
CA ILE A 53 -4.24 -7.49 -7.79
C ILE A 53 -4.47 -6.02 -8.13
N ASN A 54 -5.42 -5.41 -7.44
CA ASN A 54 -5.84 -4.04 -7.72
C ASN A 54 -4.95 -3.03 -6.97
N ILE A 55 -4.00 -2.43 -7.69
CA ILE A 55 -3.11 -1.37 -7.18
C ILE A 55 -3.49 0.00 -7.77
N ALA A 56 -4.16 0.01 -8.92
CA ALA A 56 -4.70 1.22 -9.53
C ALA A 56 -5.60 1.97 -8.55
N HIS A 57 -5.38 3.28 -8.43
CA HIS A 57 -6.22 4.16 -7.64
C HIS A 57 -6.05 5.61 -8.05
N THR A 58 -6.96 6.44 -7.57
CA THR A 58 -6.94 7.90 -7.67
C THR A 58 -7.42 8.48 -6.34
N ASN A 59 -7.00 9.71 -6.02
CA ASN A 59 -7.50 10.41 -4.83
C ASN A 59 -8.92 10.95 -5.01
N ASN A 60 -9.42 11.04 -6.25
CA ASN A 60 -10.81 11.32 -6.52
C ASN A 60 -11.64 10.07 -6.24
N ILE A 61 -12.60 10.20 -5.32
CA ILE A 61 -13.44 9.10 -4.85
C ILE A 61 -14.24 8.51 -6.01
N GLU A 62 -14.89 9.35 -6.81
CA GLU A 62 -15.78 8.93 -7.89
C GLU A 62 -15.03 8.21 -9.01
N ASP A 63 -13.85 8.71 -9.37
CA ASP A 63 -13.00 8.04 -10.37
C ASP A 63 -12.50 6.68 -9.85
N ASN A 64 -12.22 6.59 -8.54
CA ASN A 64 -11.74 5.34 -7.94
C ASN A 64 -12.88 4.30 -7.82
N LYS A 65 -14.12 4.74 -7.56
CA LYS A 65 -15.32 3.89 -7.62
C LYS A 65 -15.48 3.26 -9.00
N LYS A 66 -15.40 4.07 -10.06
CA LYS A 66 -15.48 3.57 -11.44
C LYS A 66 -14.42 2.50 -11.74
N ILE A 67 -13.19 2.67 -11.23
CA ILE A 67 -12.14 1.66 -11.41
C ILE A 67 -12.53 0.33 -10.77
N VAL A 68 -13.07 0.33 -9.54
CA VAL A 68 -13.43 -0.92 -8.85
C VAL A 68 -14.72 -1.54 -9.38
N GLU A 69 -15.70 -0.73 -9.77
CA GLU A 69 -16.93 -1.21 -10.43
C GLU A 69 -16.61 -1.90 -11.75
N GLU A 70 -15.69 -1.32 -12.54
CA GLU A 70 -15.22 -1.93 -13.78
C GLU A 70 -14.55 -3.28 -13.52
N ILE A 71 -13.76 -3.42 -12.44
CA ILE A 71 -13.19 -4.70 -12.06
C ILE A 71 -14.31 -5.70 -11.75
N LEU A 72 -15.25 -5.35 -10.88
CA LEU A 72 -16.33 -6.24 -10.46
C LEU A 72 -17.20 -6.71 -11.64
N ASN A 73 -17.53 -5.80 -12.56
CA ASN A 73 -18.39 -6.11 -13.70
C ASN A 73 -17.75 -7.06 -14.72
N ASN A 74 -16.41 -7.19 -14.71
CA ASN A 74 -15.67 -7.94 -15.73
C ASN A 74 -14.89 -9.14 -15.18
N VAL A 75 -14.94 -9.42 -13.87
CA VAL A 75 -14.34 -10.63 -13.29
C VAL A 75 -15.39 -11.72 -13.09
N LYS A 76 -14.93 -12.97 -12.92
CA LYS A 76 -15.80 -14.07 -12.51
C LYS A 76 -16.05 -13.98 -11.00
N GLU A 77 -17.15 -14.56 -10.52
CA GLU A 77 -17.38 -14.72 -9.08
C GLU A 77 -16.25 -15.51 -8.38
N THR A 78 -15.61 -16.43 -9.09
CA THR A 78 -14.48 -17.22 -8.58
C THR A 78 -13.15 -16.49 -8.60
N THR A 79 -13.05 -15.32 -9.24
CA THR A 79 -11.79 -14.57 -9.34
C THR A 79 -11.38 -14.03 -7.97
N LEU A 80 -10.17 -14.30 -7.53
CA LEU A 80 -9.63 -13.74 -6.29
C LEU A 80 -9.24 -12.28 -6.51
N ILE A 81 -9.81 -11.35 -5.75
CA ILE A 81 -9.44 -9.94 -5.80
C ILE A 81 -8.56 -9.61 -4.59
N ILE A 82 -7.35 -9.10 -4.83
CA ILE A 82 -6.46 -8.55 -3.80
C ILE A 82 -6.44 -7.02 -3.95
N GLN A 83 -7.13 -6.32 -3.07
CA GLN A 83 -7.21 -4.87 -3.04
C GLN A 83 -6.08 -4.26 -2.22
N PHE A 84 -5.30 -3.37 -2.82
CA PHE A 84 -4.38 -2.52 -2.09
C PHE A 84 -5.12 -1.32 -1.50
N SER A 85 -5.48 -1.42 -0.23
CA SER A 85 -5.96 -0.30 0.58
C SER A 85 -4.82 0.33 1.40
N SER A 86 -5.14 1.19 2.35
CA SER A 86 -4.18 1.92 3.17
C SER A 86 -4.65 2.07 4.61
N ILE A 87 -3.73 2.11 5.56
CA ILE A 87 -4.03 2.52 6.94
C ILE A 87 -4.63 3.95 7.03
N ALA A 88 -4.55 4.75 5.96
CA ALA A 88 -5.16 6.07 5.92
C ALA A 88 -6.69 6.05 6.07
N VAL A 89 -7.34 4.90 5.87
CA VAL A 89 -8.79 4.71 6.08
C VAL A 89 -9.20 4.89 7.55
N TYR A 90 -8.31 4.62 8.50
CA TYR A 90 -8.58 4.84 9.93
C TYR A 90 -8.51 6.32 10.30
N GLY A 91 -7.68 7.08 9.59
CA GLY A 91 -7.34 8.46 9.95
C GLY A 91 -6.37 8.57 11.13
N PRO A 92 -6.19 9.79 11.65
CA PRO A 92 -5.53 10.10 12.91
C PRO A 92 -6.07 9.29 14.08
N THR A 93 -5.19 8.71 14.90
CA THR A 93 -5.64 7.97 16.09
C THR A 93 -5.00 8.47 17.40
N GLY A 94 -4.02 9.37 17.31
CA GLY A 94 -3.38 9.95 18.48
C GLY A 94 -2.54 8.89 19.21
N ASN A 95 -2.53 8.94 20.55
CA ASN A 95 -1.73 8.03 21.39
C ASN A 95 -2.37 6.66 21.64
N SER A 96 -3.38 6.28 20.85
CA SER A 96 -4.05 4.99 21.01
C SER A 96 -3.13 3.81 20.72
N GLN A 97 -3.51 2.65 21.25
CA GLN A 97 -2.91 1.35 20.94
C GLN A 97 -2.91 1.06 19.42
N LYS A 98 -2.17 0.02 19.02
CA LYS A 98 -2.17 -0.48 17.64
C LYS A 98 -3.60 -0.68 17.14
N ILE A 99 -3.89 -0.15 15.96
CA ILE A 99 -5.23 -0.22 15.33
C ILE A 99 -5.52 -1.61 14.80
N LYS A 100 -6.73 -2.10 15.07
CA LYS A 100 -7.25 -3.37 14.56
C LYS A 100 -8.15 -3.12 13.36
N GLU A 101 -8.47 -4.16 12.60
CA GLU A 101 -9.36 -4.04 11.44
C GLU A 101 -10.78 -3.61 11.81
N SER A 102 -11.18 -3.86 13.06
CA SER A 102 -12.44 -3.42 13.67
C SER A 102 -12.40 -1.98 14.21
N SER A 103 -11.25 -1.29 14.14
CA SER A 103 -11.15 0.11 14.58
C SER A 103 -11.99 1.02 13.66
N PRO A 104 -12.53 2.14 14.19
CA PRO A 104 -13.32 3.08 13.40
C PRO A 104 -12.60 3.60 12.16
N LEU A 105 -13.33 3.76 11.06
CA LEU A 105 -12.82 4.26 9.78
C LEU A 105 -13.16 5.75 9.67
N THR A 106 -12.19 6.62 9.95
CA THR A 106 -12.39 8.07 9.95
C THR A 106 -11.38 8.81 9.05
N PRO A 107 -11.36 8.51 7.73
CA PRO A 107 -10.32 9.02 6.84
C PRO A 107 -10.34 10.55 6.75
N ARG A 108 -9.17 11.17 6.95
CA ARG A 108 -9.00 12.63 6.87
C ARG A 108 -8.42 13.12 5.55
N THR A 109 -7.88 12.22 4.74
CA THR A 109 -7.28 12.55 3.43
C THR A 109 -8.14 12.05 2.28
N ASP A 110 -8.03 12.68 1.12
CA ASP A 110 -8.70 12.23 -0.11
C ASP A 110 -8.30 10.80 -0.48
N ASN A 111 -7.00 10.48 -0.35
CA ASN A 111 -6.52 9.11 -0.53
C ASN A 111 -7.23 8.13 0.43
N GLY A 112 -7.34 8.46 1.72
CA GLY A 112 -8.02 7.61 2.70
C GLY A 112 -9.51 7.42 2.37
N ARG A 113 -10.22 8.49 2.00
CA ARG A 113 -11.64 8.44 1.62
C ARG A 113 -11.86 7.62 0.35
N SER A 114 -11.02 7.83 -0.66
CA SER A 114 -11.08 7.13 -1.93
C SER A 114 -10.79 5.63 -1.76
N LYS A 115 -9.80 5.26 -0.94
CA LYS A 115 -9.52 3.86 -0.62
C LYS A 115 -10.65 3.21 0.18
N LEU A 116 -11.27 3.93 1.12
CA LEU A 116 -12.41 3.42 1.87
C LEU A 116 -13.61 3.12 0.95
N ALA A 117 -13.94 4.03 0.03
CA ALA A 117 -15.00 3.79 -0.95
C ALA A 117 -14.75 2.56 -1.83
N ALA A 118 -13.48 2.30 -2.18
CA ALA A 118 -13.11 1.08 -2.90
C ALA A 118 -13.29 -0.18 -2.05
N GLU A 119 -12.97 -0.14 -0.75
CA GLU A 119 -13.22 -1.25 0.17
C GLU A 119 -14.72 -1.58 0.25
N GLU A 120 -15.58 -0.57 0.36
CA GLU A 120 -17.03 -0.73 0.45
C GLU A 120 -17.60 -1.42 -0.79
N ILE A 121 -17.20 -1.00 -1.99
CA ILE A 121 -17.66 -1.62 -3.24
C ILE A 121 -17.14 -3.05 -3.38
N LEU A 122 -15.83 -3.26 -3.21
CA LEU A 122 -15.22 -4.59 -3.38
C LEU A 122 -15.66 -5.59 -2.31
N SER A 123 -16.14 -5.13 -1.14
CA SER A 123 -16.69 -6.01 -0.11
C SER A 123 -17.93 -6.79 -0.55
N GLN A 124 -18.57 -6.39 -1.66
CA GLN A 124 -19.69 -7.09 -2.27
C GLN A 124 -19.27 -8.38 -3.00
N HIS A 125 -17.98 -8.49 -3.39
CA HIS A 125 -17.45 -9.67 -4.05
C HIS A 125 -16.88 -10.65 -3.02
N SER A 126 -17.43 -11.87 -3.02
CA SER A 126 -17.19 -12.87 -1.97
C SER A 126 -15.75 -13.39 -1.91
N ASN A 127 -14.95 -13.20 -2.96
CA ASN A 127 -13.58 -13.69 -3.05
C ASN A 127 -12.57 -12.53 -3.01
N THR A 128 -12.73 -11.63 -2.04
CA THR A 128 -11.91 -10.42 -1.89
C THR A 128 -11.02 -10.43 -0.65
N ILE A 129 -9.74 -10.10 -0.83
CA ILE A 129 -8.76 -9.81 0.21
C ILE A 129 -8.45 -8.31 0.17
N ILE A 130 -8.69 -7.60 1.25
CA ILE A 130 -8.35 -6.18 1.37
C ILE A 130 -7.11 -6.05 2.26
N LEU A 131 -6.03 -5.49 1.73
CA LEU A 131 -4.80 -5.24 2.48
C LEU A 131 -4.72 -3.74 2.82
N ARG A 132 -4.79 -3.39 4.10
CA ARG A 132 -4.60 -2.01 4.59
C ARG A 132 -3.12 -1.77 4.87
N ILE A 133 -2.46 -1.14 3.91
CA ILE A 133 -0.99 -1.04 3.86
C ILE A 133 -0.50 0.25 4.53
N PRO A 134 0.57 0.20 5.37
CA PRO A 134 1.19 1.37 5.97
C PRO A 134 2.13 2.06 4.99
N GLN A 135 3.02 2.92 5.48
CA GLN A 135 3.96 3.62 4.60
C GLN A 135 4.94 2.62 3.98
N ILE A 136 4.90 2.50 2.65
CA ILE A 136 5.84 1.64 1.92
C ILE A 136 7.15 2.39 1.68
N TYR A 137 8.28 1.70 1.80
CA TYR A 137 9.61 2.16 1.41
C TYR A 137 10.43 1.04 0.78
N GLY A 138 11.56 1.38 0.16
CA GLY A 138 12.49 0.40 -0.40
C GLY A 138 13.23 0.93 -1.62
N GLU A 139 13.88 0.05 -2.36
CA GLU A 139 14.70 0.41 -3.52
C GLU A 139 13.84 1.07 -4.60
N ASN A 140 14.43 1.97 -5.39
CA ASN A 140 13.80 2.67 -6.52
C ASN A 140 12.59 3.55 -6.16
N ILE A 141 12.39 3.89 -4.89
CA ILE A 141 11.34 4.81 -4.47
C ILE A 141 11.61 6.22 -5.01
N LYS A 142 10.68 6.74 -5.82
CA LYS A 142 10.85 8.05 -6.49
C LYS A 142 9.80 9.08 -6.11
N LYS A 143 8.55 8.64 -5.93
CA LYS A 143 7.37 9.52 -5.88
C LYS A 143 6.63 9.40 -4.55
N ASN A 144 7.20 9.97 -3.48
CA ASN A 144 6.53 10.35 -2.22
C ASN A 144 7.55 11.06 -1.29
N SER A 145 7.11 11.47 -0.09
CA SER A 145 7.95 12.13 0.90
C SER A 145 9.20 11.33 1.27
N ILE A 146 9.10 10.01 1.37
CA ILE A 146 10.23 9.12 1.66
C ILE A 146 11.22 9.06 0.48
N GLY A 147 10.72 9.04 -0.76
CA GLY A 147 11.57 9.13 -1.96
C GLY A 147 12.31 10.45 -2.07
N THR A 148 11.67 11.57 -1.71
CA THR A 148 12.33 12.88 -1.66
C THR A 148 13.43 12.91 -0.58
N ILE A 149 13.16 12.37 0.61
CA ILE A 149 14.16 12.25 1.68
C ILE A 149 15.34 11.39 1.21
N TYR A 150 15.07 10.23 0.61
CA TYR A 150 16.09 9.34 0.08
C TYR A 150 16.99 10.03 -0.94
N GLN A 151 16.40 10.76 -1.89
CA GLN A 151 17.16 11.50 -2.91
C GLN A 151 18.05 12.58 -2.31
N LYS A 152 17.52 13.35 -1.33
CA LYS A 152 18.30 14.37 -0.64
C LYS A 152 19.48 13.76 0.12
N LEU A 153 19.25 12.70 0.90
CA LEU A 153 20.33 12.01 1.61
C LEU A 153 21.38 11.44 0.65
N SER A 154 20.95 10.79 -0.44
CA SER A 154 21.86 10.21 -1.44
C SER A 154 22.74 11.26 -2.12
N ASN A 155 22.27 12.50 -2.20
CA ASN A 155 23.00 13.63 -2.79
C ASN A 155 23.68 14.52 -1.74
N ASN A 156 23.79 14.08 -0.48
CA ASN A 156 24.36 14.86 0.63
C ASN A 156 23.70 16.24 0.84
N GLN A 157 22.42 16.36 0.48
CA GLN A 157 21.63 17.59 0.66
C GLN A 157 20.98 17.61 2.04
N ASP A 158 21.02 18.75 2.71
CA ASP A 158 20.43 18.94 4.03
C ASP A 158 18.90 18.76 4.00
N ILE A 159 18.36 18.27 5.12
CA ILE A 159 16.95 17.94 5.28
C ILE A 159 16.40 18.64 6.51
N THR A 160 15.25 19.28 6.35
CA THR A 160 14.43 19.77 7.46
C THR A 160 13.22 18.86 7.63
N LEU A 161 13.05 18.29 8.82
CA LEU A 161 11.88 17.50 9.19
C LEU A 161 10.88 18.40 9.93
N THR A 162 9.64 18.41 9.47
CA THR A 162 8.55 19.15 10.09
C THR A 162 8.06 18.45 11.37
N SER A 163 7.26 19.15 12.18
CA SER A 163 6.65 18.60 13.39
C SER A 163 7.68 17.99 14.35
N ASN A 164 8.86 18.62 14.45
CA ASN A 164 9.99 18.13 15.22
C ASN A 164 10.44 16.70 14.88
N GLY A 165 10.06 16.17 13.70
CA GLY A 165 10.32 14.79 13.29
C GLY A 165 9.49 13.72 14.01
N GLU A 166 8.48 14.12 14.80
CA GLU A 166 7.64 13.25 15.64
C GLU A 166 6.44 12.64 14.90
N LEU A 167 6.50 12.60 13.57
CA LEU A 167 5.52 11.87 12.78
C LEU A 167 5.79 10.37 12.88
N TYR A 168 5.04 9.69 13.74
CA TYR A 168 5.14 8.24 13.91
C TYR A 168 4.36 7.48 12.84
N ARG A 169 5.00 6.45 12.26
CA ARG A 169 4.42 5.55 11.25
C ARG A 169 4.95 4.14 11.44
N ASP A 170 4.24 3.18 10.86
CA ASP A 170 4.81 1.89 10.49
C ASP A 170 5.37 2.00 9.06
N PHE A 171 6.58 1.48 8.86
CA PHE A 171 7.26 1.45 7.58
C PHE A 171 7.41 0.00 7.12
N LEU A 172 6.76 -0.35 6.00
CA LEU A 172 6.83 -1.67 5.41
C LEU A 172 7.74 -1.65 4.18
N HIS A 173 8.76 -2.51 4.17
CA HIS A 173 9.65 -2.62 3.02
C HIS A 173 8.90 -3.22 1.83
N VAL A 174 9.10 -2.69 0.62
CA VAL A 174 8.36 -3.08 -0.58
C VAL A 174 8.56 -4.55 -0.95
N LYS A 175 9.77 -5.11 -0.74
CA LYS A 175 10.03 -6.54 -0.93
C LYS A 175 9.24 -7.41 0.05
N GLU A 176 9.09 -6.96 1.30
CA GLU A 176 8.27 -7.67 2.28
C GLU A 176 6.79 -7.60 1.90
N LEU A 177 6.31 -6.44 1.44
CA LEU A 177 4.97 -6.33 0.87
C LEU A 177 4.74 -7.34 -0.27
N SER A 178 5.68 -7.46 -1.21
CA SER A 178 5.56 -8.44 -2.31
C SER A 178 5.46 -9.88 -1.80
N LYS A 179 6.23 -10.25 -0.77
CA LYS A 179 6.15 -11.57 -0.12
C LYS A 179 4.80 -11.81 0.54
N LEU A 180 4.27 -10.81 1.26
CA LEU A 180 2.95 -10.91 1.90
C LEU A 180 1.83 -11.10 0.85
N VAL A 181 1.92 -10.40 -0.28
CA VAL A 181 0.97 -10.57 -1.39
C VAL A 181 1.08 -11.96 -2.02
N LEU A 182 2.30 -12.48 -2.20
CA LEU A 182 2.50 -13.85 -2.67
C LEU A 182 1.90 -14.88 -1.70
N GLN A 183 1.96 -14.65 -0.39
CA GLN A 183 1.27 -15.50 0.60
C GLN A 183 -0.25 -15.46 0.42
N CYS A 184 -0.84 -14.28 0.22
CA CYS A 184 -2.27 -14.14 -0.09
C CYS A 184 -2.69 -14.90 -1.37
N ILE A 185 -1.82 -14.92 -2.39
CA ILE A 185 -2.06 -15.64 -3.65
C ILE A 185 -2.03 -17.17 -3.43
N ASN A 186 -1.05 -17.64 -2.66
CA ASN A 186 -0.81 -19.07 -2.45
C ASN A 186 -1.79 -19.69 -1.45
N THR A 187 -2.25 -18.93 -0.46
CA THR A 187 -3.15 -19.43 0.59
C THR A 187 -4.22 -18.38 0.90
N PRO A 188 -5.21 -18.20 0.01
CA PRO A 188 -6.16 -17.10 0.12
C PRO A 188 -7.00 -17.20 1.41
N HIS A 189 -6.97 -16.12 2.20
CA HIS A 189 -7.90 -15.90 3.30
C HIS A 189 -8.71 -14.64 3.03
N ILE A 190 -10.02 -14.80 2.86
CA ILE A 190 -10.93 -13.71 2.49
C ILE A 190 -11.15 -12.76 3.66
N GLY A 191 -11.23 -11.47 3.34
CA GLY A 191 -11.52 -10.39 4.26
C GLY A 191 -10.44 -9.32 4.31
N THR A 192 -10.58 -8.43 5.28
CA THR A 192 -9.69 -7.27 5.46
C THR A 192 -8.59 -7.56 6.45
N PHE A 193 -7.36 -7.18 6.11
CA PHE A 193 -6.17 -7.36 6.93
C PHE A 193 -5.32 -6.09 6.98
N ASN A 194 -4.95 -5.71 8.20
CA ASN A 194 -3.83 -4.82 8.43
C ASN A 194 -2.54 -5.60 8.22
N ILE A 195 -1.67 -5.10 7.35
CA ILE A 195 -0.32 -5.62 7.18
C ILE A 195 0.69 -4.53 7.54
N GLY A 196 1.94 -4.88 7.79
CA GLY A 196 2.95 -3.94 8.24
C GLY A 196 4.08 -4.62 8.99
N SER A 197 5.02 -3.83 9.50
CA SER A 197 6.03 -4.36 10.42
C SER A 197 5.48 -4.54 11.84
N GLY A 198 4.35 -3.90 12.16
CA GLY A 198 3.78 -3.84 13.50
C GLY A 198 4.64 -3.01 14.47
N LYS A 199 5.66 -2.30 13.97
CA LYS A 199 6.60 -1.50 14.76
C LYS A 199 6.39 -0.03 14.45
N GLU A 200 6.21 0.74 15.50
CA GLU A 200 6.16 2.19 15.43
C GLU A 200 7.57 2.76 15.30
N MET A 201 7.75 3.75 14.42
CA MET A 201 8.98 4.51 14.30
C MET A 201 8.68 5.96 13.93
N SER A 202 9.37 6.90 14.58
CA SER A 202 9.29 8.31 14.19
C SER A 202 9.96 8.55 12.85
N GLN A 203 9.52 9.57 12.12
CA GLN A 203 10.16 10.00 10.89
C GLN A 203 11.63 10.35 11.15
N ALA A 204 11.97 11.04 12.26
CA ALA A 204 13.35 11.33 12.63
C ALA A 204 14.20 10.06 12.76
N GLN A 205 13.73 9.05 13.50
CA GLN A 205 14.44 7.77 13.64
C GLN A 205 14.62 7.07 12.30
N PHE A 206 13.59 7.08 11.45
CA PHE A 206 13.66 6.46 10.13
C PHE A 206 14.68 7.16 9.22
N VAL A 207 14.65 8.50 9.17
CA VAL A 207 15.58 9.31 8.37
C VAL A 207 17.02 9.13 8.86
N GLN A 208 17.24 9.09 10.18
CA GLN A 208 18.57 8.84 10.76
C GLN A 208 19.12 7.46 10.39
N LYS A 209 18.29 6.42 10.45
CA LYS A 209 18.67 5.08 9.97
C LYS A 209 19.03 5.13 8.48
N MET A 210 18.19 5.73 7.66
CA MET A 210 18.45 5.87 6.22
C MET A 210 19.75 6.64 5.94
N LYS A 211 20.01 7.74 6.65
CA LYS A 211 21.25 8.52 6.55
C LYS A 211 22.49 7.65 6.83
N LYS A 212 22.42 6.85 7.91
CA LYS A 212 23.49 5.93 8.30
C LYS A 212 23.77 4.89 7.22
N GLU A 213 22.72 4.23 6.72
CA GLU A 213 22.86 3.21 5.66
C GLU A 213 23.43 3.80 4.35
N LEU A 214 23.06 5.05 4.03
CA LEU A 214 23.57 5.77 2.85
C LEU A 214 24.95 6.40 3.06
N GLN A 215 25.51 6.35 4.27
CA GLN A 215 26.76 7.03 4.64
C GLN A 215 26.74 8.54 4.28
N SER A 216 25.57 9.16 4.34
CA SER A 216 25.34 10.53 3.88
C SER A 216 25.89 11.56 4.88
N SER A 217 26.48 12.64 4.35
CA SER A 217 26.98 13.77 5.14
C SER A 217 25.92 14.86 5.41
N SER A 218 24.70 14.72 4.89
CA SER A 218 23.61 15.69 5.05
C SER A 218 23.35 16.06 6.52
N LYS A 219 23.11 17.33 6.82
CA LYS A 219 22.57 17.76 8.12
C LYS A 219 21.06 17.50 8.17
N ILE A 220 20.59 17.06 9.33
CA ILE A 220 19.16 16.87 9.60
C ILE A 220 18.76 17.88 10.66
N SER A 221 17.91 18.82 10.27
CA SER A 221 17.35 19.86 11.14
C SER A 221 15.89 19.53 11.46
N LEU A 222 15.44 19.92 12.66
CA LEU A 222 14.07 19.73 13.11
C LEU A 222 13.37 21.10 13.14
N ASP A 223 12.20 21.19 12.53
CA ASP A 223 11.36 22.38 12.54
C ASP A 223 10.14 22.15 13.44
N PRO A 224 10.03 22.85 14.58
CA PRO A 224 8.91 22.71 15.51
C PRO A 224 7.66 23.49 15.09
N THR A 225 7.74 24.41 14.11
CA THR A 225 6.67 25.38 13.80
C THR A 225 5.48 24.79 13.05
N ALA A 226 5.66 23.61 12.45
CA ALA A 226 4.58 22.85 11.79
C ALA A 226 3.87 21.94 12.82
N SER A 227 2.91 22.48 13.58
CA SER A 227 2.20 21.76 14.65
C SER A 227 1.03 20.89 14.18
N ASP A 228 1.21 20.13 13.09
CA ASP A 228 0.25 19.11 12.65
C ASP A 228 0.75 17.70 13.03
N ALA A 229 1.43 17.57 14.19
CA ALA A 229 1.99 16.33 14.71
C ALA A 229 0.87 15.36 15.11
N VAL A 230 0.12 14.89 14.13
CA VAL A 230 -0.88 13.88 14.30
C VAL A 230 -0.17 12.55 14.30
N LYS A 231 -0.31 11.82 15.41
CA LYS A 231 0.13 10.43 15.47
C LYS A 231 -0.81 9.58 14.61
N TRP A 232 -0.26 9.06 13.52
CA TRP A 232 -1.00 8.20 12.60
C TRP A 232 -1.02 6.78 13.12
N ALA A 233 -2.04 6.05 12.70
CA ALA A 233 -2.32 4.72 13.17
C ALA A 233 -1.20 3.72 12.86
N VAL A 234 -0.79 2.93 13.85
CA VAL A 234 0.15 1.81 13.68
C VAL A 234 -0.66 0.52 13.60
N PRO A 235 -0.57 -0.25 12.50
CA PRO A 235 -1.34 -1.47 12.31
C PRO A 235 -1.03 -2.53 13.37
N CYS A 236 -2.07 -3.11 13.96
CA CYS A 236 -2.00 -4.42 14.59
C CYS A 236 -2.04 -5.47 13.49
N THR A 237 -1.01 -6.31 13.39
CA THR A 237 -0.86 -7.32 12.32
C THR A 237 -1.28 -8.73 12.75
N GLU A 238 -1.77 -8.89 14.00
CA GLU A 238 -2.10 -10.20 14.59
C GLU A 238 -3.09 -11.01 13.75
N LYS A 239 -4.10 -10.35 13.17
CA LYS A 239 -5.10 -11.02 12.33
C LYS A 239 -4.46 -11.65 11.10
N PHE A 240 -3.56 -10.93 10.43
CA PHE A 240 -2.83 -11.44 9.28
C PHE A 240 -1.88 -12.58 9.70
N CYS A 241 -1.07 -12.36 10.74
CA CYS A 241 -0.14 -13.36 11.27
C CYS A 241 -0.85 -14.68 11.62
N LYS A 242 -2.02 -14.60 12.26
CA LYS A 242 -2.82 -15.78 12.61
C LYS A 242 -3.36 -16.50 11.38
N ALA A 243 -3.84 -15.78 10.37
CA ALA A 243 -4.37 -16.37 9.14
C ALA A 243 -3.27 -17.09 8.35
N TYR A 244 -2.10 -16.46 8.21
CA TYR A 244 -1.02 -16.94 7.35
C TYR A 244 0.09 -17.70 8.09
N LYS A 245 -0.08 -17.97 9.39
CA LYS A 245 0.90 -18.65 10.27
C LYS A 245 2.29 -18.01 10.23
N THR A 246 2.34 -16.69 10.17
CA THR A 246 3.58 -15.91 10.18
C THR A 246 3.85 -15.34 11.57
N SER A 247 5.13 -15.30 11.97
CA SER A 247 5.60 -14.76 13.26
C SER A 247 5.93 -13.28 13.19
#